data_AF-A0A8C7WSK5-F1
#
_entry.id   AF-A0A8C7WSK5-F1
#
_cell.length_a   1.000
_cell.length_b   1.000
_cell.length_c   1.000
_cell.angle_alpha   90.00
_cell.angle_beta   90.00
_cell.angle_gamma   90.00
#
_symmetry.space_group_name_H-M   'P 1'
#
loop_
_entity.id
_entity.type
_entity.pdbx_description
1 polymer ?
#
loop_
_entity_poly.entity_id
_entity_poly.type
_entity_poly.pdbx_seq_one_letter_code
_entity_poly.pdbx_strand_id
1 'polypeptide(L)'
;MVSGPNFETIAEARMLWILGCDSVGMSMVPEVTVAKHCGLQVVALSLITNKVSLDYSREEKVNHEEVLEICKMRAELLQKLVTSLISRFNQQQIINTN
;
A
#
# COMPACT_ATOMS: atom_id res chain seq x y z
N MET A 1 6.34 -5.95 -4.73
CA MET A 1 5.79 -6.82 -3.66
C MET A 1 6.88 -7.78 -3.21
N VAL A 2 6.81 -8.24 -1.97
CA VAL A 2 7.51 -9.46 -1.52
C VAL A 2 6.48 -10.54 -1.24
N SER A 3 6.88 -11.80 -1.11
CA SER A 3 5.93 -12.91 -0.89
C SER A 3 5.45 -13.06 0.55
N GLY A 4 6.18 -12.51 1.54
CA GLY A 4 5.88 -12.77 2.95
C GLY A 4 6.06 -14.25 3.34
N PRO A 5 5.61 -14.68 4.54
CA PRO A 5 4.95 -13.90 5.59
C PRO A 5 5.93 -13.12 6.48
N ASN A 6 7.23 -13.39 6.36
CA ASN A 6 8.26 -12.69 7.14
C ASN A 6 8.46 -11.27 6.60
N PHE A 7 8.74 -10.33 7.50
CA PHE A 7 9.23 -9.00 7.14
C PHE A 7 10.64 -9.07 6.56
N GLU A 8 10.99 -8.02 5.82
CA GLU A 8 12.28 -7.88 5.17
C GLU A 8 13.42 -7.72 6.18
N THR A 9 14.55 -8.35 5.89
CA THR A 9 15.82 -8.02 6.55
C THR A 9 16.31 -6.64 6.11
N ILE A 10 17.23 -6.05 6.87
CA ILE A 10 17.84 -4.75 6.50
C ILE A 10 18.55 -4.82 5.14
N ALA A 11 19.14 -5.97 4.79
CA ALA A 11 19.77 -6.16 3.49
C ALA A 11 18.74 -6.14 2.34
N GLU A 12 17.61 -6.83 2.50
CA GLU A 12 16.51 -6.82 1.53
C GLU A 12 15.86 -5.44 1.44
N ALA A 13 15.64 -4.77 2.57
CA ALA A 13 15.12 -3.40 2.60
C ALA A 13 16.02 -2.41 1.85
N ARG A 14 17.35 -2.50 2.05
CA ARG A 14 18.33 -1.70 1.30
C ARG A 14 18.30 -2.01 -0.19
N MET A 15 18.23 -3.29 -0.56
CA MET A 15 18.11 -3.71 -1.95
C MET A 15 16.86 -3.08 -2.59
N LEU A 16 15.70 -3.19 -1.95
CA LEU A 16 14.44 -2.61 -2.45
C LEU A 16 14.53 -1.09 -2.58
N TRP A 17 15.12 -0.41 -1.59
CA TRP A 17 15.33 1.03 -1.64
C TRP A 17 16.24 1.47 -2.79
N ILE A 18 17.35 0.75 -3.02
CA ILE A 18 18.25 0.99 -4.16
C ILE A 18 17.54 0.76 -5.50
N LEU A 19 16.63 -0.22 -5.56
CA LEU A 19 15.79 -0.47 -6.73
C LEU A 19 14.70 0.60 -6.94
N GLY A 20 14.62 1.62 -6.08
CA GLY A 20 13.66 2.72 -6.19
C GLY A 20 12.28 2.40 -5.63
N CYS A 21 12.15 1.42 -4.73
CA CYS A 21 10.87 1.14 -4.07
C CYS A 21 10.62 2.15 -2.94
N ASP A 22 9.51 2.89 -3.03
CA ASP A 22 9.07 3.81 -1.98
C ASP A 22 8.30 3.11 -0.85
N SER A 23 7.62 2.00 -1.16
CA SER A 23 6.88 1.18 -0.21
C SER A 23 7.02 -0.30 -0.54
N VAL A 24 6.87 -1.13 0.48
CA VAL A 24 6.87 -2.59 0.36
C VAL A 24 5.60 -3.16 0.99
N GLY A 25 5.09 -4.22 0.38
CA GLY A 25 3.90 -4.92 0.82
C GLY A 25 3.86 -6.32 0.22
N MET A 26 3.02 -7.16 0.80
CA MET A 26 2.92 -8.59 0.49
C MET A 26 1.80 -8.94 -0.51
N SER A 27 1.12 -7.93 -1.04
CA SER A 27 -0.06 -8.10 -1.92
C SER A 27 -0.05 -7.06 -3.05
N MET A 28 -1.22 -6.83 -3.66
CA MET A 28 -1.53 -5.86 -4.73
C MET A 28 -1.09 -6.27 -6.13
N VAL A 29 0.16 -6.69 -6.34
CA VAL A 29 0.64 -6.91 -7.71
C VAL A 29 -0.18 -7.99 -8.44
N PRO A 30 -0.45 -9.18 -7.88
CA PRO A 30 -1.25 -10.20 -8.57
C PRO A 30 -2.66 -9.71 -8.89
N GLU A 31 -3.31 -9.02 -7.95
CA GLU A 31 -4.67 -8.51 -8.10
C GLU A 31 -4.75 -7.41 -9.17
N VAL A 32 -3.81 -6.47 -9.15
CA VAL A 32 -3.72 -5.37 -10.13
C VAL A 32 -3.44 -5.91 -11.53
N THR A 33 -2.53 -6.88 -11.66
CA THR A 33 -2.21 -7.51 -12.94
C THR A 33 -3.43 -8.18 -13.56
N VAL A 34 -4.18 -8.96 -12.77
CA VAL A 34 -5.41 -9.61 -13.25
C VAL A 34 -6.49 -8.59 -13.60
N ALA A 35 -6.72 -7.59 -12.76
CA ALA A 35 -7.70 -6.53 -13.03
C ALA A 35 -7.38 -5.79 -14.33
N LYS A 36 -6.10 -5.46 -14.56
CA LYS A 36 -5.66 -4.80 -15.78
C LYS A 36 -5.79 -5.70 -17.02
N HIS A 37 -5.48 -6.99 -16.87
CA HIS A 37 -5.70 -7.99 -17.93
C HIS A 37 -7.18 -8.06 -18.34
N CYS A 38 -8.10 -7.91 -17.39
CA CYS A 38 -9.54 -7.85 -17.64
C CYS A 38 -10.04 -6.49 -18.18
N GLY A 39 -9.14 -5.54 -18.48
CA GLY A 39 -9.51 -4.22 -19.02
C GLY A 39 -10.08 -3.24 -17.98
N LEU A 40 -9.97 -3.54 -16.68
CA LEU A 40 -10.47 -2.66 -15.63
C LEU A 40 -9.56 -1.44 -15.44
N GLN A 41 -10.16 -0.31 -15.06
CA GLN A 41 -9.44 0.83 -14.50
C GLN A 41 -9.08 0.53 -13.04
N VAL A 42 -7.82 0.75 -12.68
CA VAL A 42 -7.29 0.36 -11.37
C VAL A 42 -6.67 1.56 -10.68
N VAL A 43 -7.02 1.74 -9.40
CA VAL A 43 -6.34 2.65 -8.46
C VAL A 43 -5.89 1.80 -7.28
N ALA A 44 -4.61 1.89 -6.93
CA ALA A 44 -4.04 1.23 -5.77
C ALA A 44 -3.71 2.27 -4.69
N LEU A 45 -3.98 1.94 -3.43
CA LEU A 45 -3.69 2.77 -2.27
C LEU A 45 -2.90 1.94 -1.26
N SER A 46 -1.79 2.48 -0.75
CA SER A 46 -1.00 1.86 0.31
C SER A 46 -1.04 2.72 1.57
N LEU A 47 -1.46 2.14 2.69
CA LEU A 47 -1.34 2.77 3.99
C LEU A 47 0.04 2.44 4.56
N ILE A 48 0.87 3.46 4.77
CA ILE A 48 2.18 3.28 5.39
C ILE A 48 1.98 3.07 6.89
N THR A 49 2.13 1.83 7.35
CA THR A 49 1.91 1.42 8.74
C THR A 49 3.15 1.50 9.61
N ASN A 50 4.33 1.39 9.00
CA ASN A 50 5.62 1.41 9.69
C ASN A 50 6.69 1.96 8.75
N LYS A 51 7.81 2.43 9.33
CA LYS A 51 9.00 2.83 8.59
C LYS A 51 10.04 1.73 8.67
N VAL A 52 10.49 1.21 7.53
CA VAL A 52 11.52 0.17 7.49
C VAL A 52 12.88 0.79 7.82
N SER A 53 13.62 0.17 8.76
CA SER A 53 14.98 0.59 9.06
C SER A 53 15.93 0.14 7.96
N LEU A 54 16.80 1.06 7.51
CA LEU A 54 17.91 0.77 6.60
C LEU A 54 19.25 0.70 7.35
N ASP A 55 19.25 0.82 8.68
CA ASP A 55 20.46 0.82 9.51
C ASP A 55 20.42 -0.32 10.52
N TYR A 56 21.55 -1.02 10.62
CA TYR A 56 21.80 -2.10 11.59
C TYR A 56 21.98 -1.57 13.01
N SER A 57 22.25 -0.28 13.19
CA SER A 57 22.36 0.36 14.51
C SER A 57 21.01 0.51 15.23
N ARG A 58 19.88 0.42 14.51
CA ARG A 58 18.55 0.51 15.08
C ARG A 58 18.04 -0.86 15.49
N GLU A 59 17.57 -0.96 16.73
CA GLU A 59 16.95 -2.17 17.28
C GLU A 59 15.44 -2.29 16.99
N GLU A 60 14.83 -1.30 16.33
CA GLU A 60 13.41 -1.33 15.96
C GLU A 60 13.11 -2.52 15.04
N LYS A 61 12.43 -3.52 15.60
CA LYS A 61 11.89 -4.65 14.85
C LYS A 61 10.45 -4.33 14.46
N VAL A 62 10.14 -4.54 13.19
CA VAL A 62 8.76 -4.42 12.69
C VAL A 62 7.89 -5.44 13.41
N ASN A 63 6.79 -4.98 13.99
CA ASN A 63 5.86 -5.84 14.70
C ASN A 63 4.48 -5.87 14.04
N HIS A 64 3.89 -7.06 13.93
CA HIS A 64 2.57 -7.21 13.30
C HIS A 64 1.47 -6.52 14.13
N GLU A 65 1.52 -6.58 15.46
CA GLU A 65 0.49 -5.93 16.28
C GLU A 65 0.47 -4.42 16.10
N GLU A 66 1.63 -3.77 15.96
CA GLU A 66 1.75 -2.33 15.71
C GLU A 66 1.13 -1.96 14.35
N VAL A 67 1.39 -2.77 13.33
CA VAL A 67 0.77 -2.61 12.00
C VAL A 67 -0.76 -2.64 12.12
N LEU A 68 -1.32 -3.58 12.90
CA LEU A 68 -2.77 -3.69 13.12
C LEU A 68 -3.34 -2.50 13.89
N GLU A 69 -2.61 -1.99 14.87
CA GLU A 69 -2.99 -0.82 15.65
C GLU A 69 -3.08 0.42 14.75
N ILE A 70 -2.04 0.70 13.95
CA ILE A 70 -2.05 1.82 13.00
C ILE A 70 -3.17 1.66 11.97
N CYS A 71 -3.42 0.45 11.47
CA CYS A 71 -4.55 0.19 10.58
C CYS A 71 -5.89 0.59 11.21
N LYS A 72 -6.13 0.20 12.47
CA LYS A 72 -7.34 0.56 13.21
C LYS A 72 -7.45 2.07 13.41
N MET A 73 -6.35 2.72 13.83
CA MET A 73 -6.30 4.17 14.04
C MET A 73 -6.59 4.98 12.78
N ARG A 74 -6.24 4.44 11.60
CA ARG A 74 -6.39 5.14 10.31
C ARG A 74 -7.61 4.70 9.50
N ALA A 75 -8.40 3.75 10.01
CA ALA A 75 -9.55 3.20 9.30
C ALA A 75 -10.56 4.26 8.86
N GLU A 76 -10.96 5.17 9.75
CA GLU A 76 -11.92 6.24 9.43
C GLU A 76 -11.39 7.21 8.37
N LEU A 77 -10.09 7.53 8.43
CA LEU A 77 -9.46 8.40 7.44
C LEU A 77 -9.47 7.75 6.05
N LEU A 78 -9.09 6.47 5.99
CA LEU A 78 -9.08 5.71 4.74
C LEU A 78 -10.49 5.59 4.17
N GLN A 79 -11.49 5.33 5.00
CA GLN A 79 -12.90 5.29 4.61
C GLN A 79 -13.35 6.63 3.99
N LYS A 80 -13.05 7.75 4.65
CA LYS A 80 -13.38 9.10 4.14
C LYS A 80 -12.70 9.39 2.80
N LEU A 81 -11.43 8.99 2.66
CA LEU A 81 -10.67 9.16 1.42
C LEU A 81 -11.31 8.37 0.27
N VAL A 82 -11.54 7.07 0.47
CA VAL A 82 -12.14 6.19 -0.55
C VAL A 82 -13.54 6.65 -0.94
N THR A 83 -14.37 7.03 0.04
CA THR A 83 -15.73 7.56 -0.21
C THR A 83 -15.68 8.83 -1.06
N SER A 84 -14.75 9.74 -0.74
CA SER A 84 -14.56 10.99 -1.50
C SER A 84 -14.05 10.71 -2.91
N LEU A 85 -13.15 9.75 -3.07
CA LEU A 85 -12.59 9.34 -4.36
C LEU A 85 -13.69 8.77 -5.28
N ILE A 86 -14.50 7.84 -4.77
CA ILE A 86 -15.62 7.25 -5.52
C ILE A 86 -16.64 8.32 -5.92
N SER A 87 -16.98 9.22 -4.99
CA SER A 87 -17.93 10.32 -5.27
C SER A 87 -17.45 11.20 -6.42
N ARG A 88 -16.14 11.48 -6.51
CA ARG A 88 -15.55 12.27 -7.60
C ARG A 88 -15.55 11.52 -8.94
N PHE A 89 -15.31 10.22 -8.95
CA PHE A 89 -15.38 9.42 -10.17
C PHE A 89 -16.79 9.39 -10.76
N ASN A 90 -17.82 9.28 -9.91
CA ASN A 90 -19.21 9.33 -10.37
C ASN A 90 -19.56 10.67 -11.02
N GLN A 91 -19.08 11.79 -10.47
CA GLN A 91 -19.31 13.12 -11.06
C GLN A 91 -18.67 13.27 -12.44
N GLN A 92 -17.43 12.78 -12.62
CA GLN A 92 -16.73 12.85 -13.91
C GLN A 92 -17.38 11.96 -14.99
N GLN A 93 -17.90 10.79 -14.64
CA GLN A 93 -18.64 9.96 -15.61
C GLN A 93 -19.93 10.64 -16.09
N ILE A 94 -20.68 11.30 -15.21
CA ILE A 94 -21.89 12.04 -15.59
C ILE A 94 -21.56 13.19 -16.55
N ILE A 95 -20.44 13.89 -16.33
CA ILE A 95 -20.00 15.00 -17.19
C ILE A 95 -19.55 14.49 -18.57
N ASN A 96 -18.86 13.35 -18.65
CA ASN A 96 -18.34 12.81 -19.91
C ASN A 96 -19.38 12.03 -20.76
N THR A 97 -20.60 11.85 -20.25
CA THR A 97 -21.68 11.11 -20.95
C THR A 97 -22.80 12.04 -21.45
N ASN A 98 -22.66 13.36 -21.29
CA ASN A 98 -23.48 14.39 -21.94
C ASN A 98 -22.67 15.14 -23.00
#